data_AF-A0A7V6M938-F1
#
_entry.id   AF-A0A7V6M938-F1
#
_cell.length_a   1.000
_cell.length_b   1.000
_cell.length_c   1.000
_cell.angle_alpha   90.00
_cell.angle_beta   90.00
_cell.angle_gamma   90.00
#
_symmetry.space_group_name_H-M   'P 1'
#
loop_
_entity.id
_entity.type
_entity.pdbx_description
1 polymer ?
#
loop_
_entity_poly.entity_id
_entity_poly.type
_entity_poly.pdbx_seq_one_letter_code
_entity_poly.pdbx_strand_id
1 'polypeptide(L)'
;MTLEARAKAIRDLEAILSNLAYKDFKQANPVRRIGRDGRRIHKPYNLSSDTMEALEVLSLACKQDITAEDGEIIKGFLLPYRVNRREYLINTNPRLQ
;
A
#
# COMPACT_ATOMS: atom_id res chain seq x y z
N MET A 1 -4.73 11.64 -16.98
CA MET A 1 -5.83 10.68 -16.66
C MET A 1 -7.06 11.46 -16.22
N THR A 2 -8.27 10.88 -16.23
CA THR A 2 -9.48 11.56 -15.72
C THR A 2 -9.46 11.67 -14.18
N LEU A 3 -10.20 12.63 -13.62
CA LEU A 3 -10.31 12.81 -12.16
C LEU A 3 -10.86 11.54 -11.46
N GLU A 4 -11.87 10.90 -12.06
CA GLU A 4 -12.42 9.64 -11.53
C GLU A 4 -11.40 8.50 -11.55
N ALA A 5 -10.66 8.36 -12.66
CA ALA A 5 -9.62 7.35 -12.77
C ALA A 5 -8.51 7.58 -11.73
N ARG A 6 -8.19 8.85 -11.46
CA ARG A 6 -7.22 9.26 -10.44
C ARG A 6 -7.69 8.93 -9.03
N ALA A 7 -8.93 9.29 -8.68
CA ALA A 7 -9.52 8.97 -7.38
C ALA A 7 -9.60 7.45 -7.15
N LYS A 8 -9.88 6.66 -8.20
CA LYS A 8 -9.82 5.20 -8.11
C LYS A 8 -8.38 4.71 -7.94
N ALA A 9 -7.42 5.26 -8.68
CA ALA A 9 -6.01 4.87 -8.57
C ALA A 9 -5.47 5.11 -7.15
N ILE A 10 -5.77 6.27 -6.55
CA ILE A 10 -5.38 6.58 -5.17
C ILE A 10 -5.93 5.54 -4.19
N ARG A 11 -7.22 5.22 -4.26
CA ARG A 11 -7.83 4.19 -3.39
C ARG A 11 -7.19 2.81 -3.56
N ASP A 12 -6.94 2.41 -4.81
CA ASP A 12 -6.27 1.14 -5.09
C ASP A 12 -4.84 1.13 -4.50
N LEU A 13 -4.08 2.22 -4.66
CA LEU A 13 -2.72 2.38 -4.14
C LEU A 13 -2.67 2.39 -2.61
N GLU A 14 -3.61 3.06 -1.94
CA GLU A 14 -3.73 3.05 -0.48
C GLU A 14 -4.00 1.64 0.06
N ALA A 15 -4.87 0.87 -0.61
CA ALA A 15 -5.13 -0.52 -0.25
C ALA A 15 -3.89 -1.40 -0.44
N ILE A 16 -3.19 -1.25 -1.57
CA ILE A 16 -1.95 -1.97 -1.86
C ILE A 16 -0.89 -1.65 -0.81
N LEU A 17 -0.65 -0.37 -0.53
CA LEU A 17 0.34 0.09 0.45
C LEU A 17 0.04 -0.46 1.86
N SER A 18 -1.22 -0.41 2.29
CA SER A 18 -1.66 -0.96 3.57
C SER A 18 -1.38 -2.46 3.67
N ASN A 19 -1.72 -3.23 2.64
CA ASN A 19 -1.49 -4.68 2.61
C ASN A 19 0.01 -5.03 2.59
N LEU A 20 0.83 -4.30 1.81
CA LEU A 20 2.28 -4.50 1.76
C LEU A 20 2.96 -4.13 3.09
N ALA A 21 2.62 -2.98 3.68
CA ALA A 21 3.13 -2.59 4.99
C ALA A 21 2.73 -3.60 6.10
N TYR A 22 1.52 -4.16 6.03
CA TYR A 22 1.11 -5.22 6.94
C TYR A 22 1.92 -6.51 6.76
N LYS A 23 2.24 -6.87 5.51
CA LYS A 23 3.13 -8.00 5.19
C LYS A 23 4.53 -7.79 5.76
N ASP A 24 5.11 -6.60 5.59
CA ASP A 24 6.42 -6.23 6.15
C ASP A 24 6.41 -6.33 7.68
N PHE A 25 5.37 -5.79 8.32
CA PHE A 25 5.17 -5.92 9.76
C PHE A 25 5.14 -7.38 10.20
N LYS A 26 4.39 -8.23 9.50
CA LYS A 26 4.25 -9.66 9.82
C LYS A 26 5.56 -10.42 9.66
N GLN A 27 6.37 -10.05 8.68
CA GLN A 27 7.70 -10.64 8.46
C GLN A 27 8.66 -10.27 9.60
N ALA A 28 8.66 -9.01 10.05
CA ALA A 28 9.48 -8.57 11.17
C ALA A 28 8.95 -9.05 12.54
N ASN A 29 7.64 -9.32 12.63
CA ASN A 29 6.92 -9.74 13.83
C ASN A 29 6.16 -11.08 13.62
N PRO A 30 6.87 -12.19 13.36
CA PRO A 30 6.24 -13.47 13.04
C PRO A 30 5.52 -14.09 14.25
N VAL A 31 6.02 -13.83 15.46
CA VAL A 31 5.49 -14.38 16.72
C VAL A 31 4.87 -13.27 17.56
N ARG A 32 3.67 -13.53 18.11
CA ARG A 32 3.05 -12.63 19.08
C ARG A 32 3.79 -12.74 20.41
N ARG A 33 4.60 -11.73 20.74
CA ARG A 33 5.25 -11.61 22.05
C ARG A 33 4.46 -10.69 22.96
N ILE A 34 4.26 -11.11 24.20
CA ILE A 34 3.61 -10.33 25.25
C ILE A 34 4.68 -9.95 26.27
N GLY A 35 4.73 -8.67 26.62
CA GLY A 35 5.62 -8.12 27.63
C GLY A 35 5.17 -8.44 29.04
N ARG A 36 6.03 -8.13 30.02
CA ARG A 36 5.72 -8.33 31.45
C ARG A 36 4.51 -7.52 31.92
N ASP A 37 4.20 -6.43 31.22
CA ASP A 37 3.04 -5.56 31.42
C ASP A 37 1.77 -6.07 30.72
N GLY A 38 1.80 -7.26 30.12
CA GLY A 38 0.68 -7.83 29.37
C GLY A 38 0.45 -7.20 28.00
N ARG A 39 1.29 -6.24 27.57
CA ARG A 39 1.14 -5.56 26.27
C ARG A 39 1.86 -6.32 25.16
N ARG A 40 1.37 -6.19 23.93
CA ARG A 40 2.06 -6.76 22.76
C ARG A 40 3.36 -6.00 22.50
N ILE A 41 4.45 -6.73 22.36
CA ILE A 41 5.74 -6.18 21.96
C ILE A 41 5.88 -6.33 20.45
N HIS A 42 6.08 -5.20 19.77
CA HIS A 42 6.36 -5.14 18.34
C HIS A 42 7.78 -4.65 18.11
N LYS A 43 8.52 -5.36 17.26
CA LYS A 43 9.79 -4.90 16.72
C LYS A 43 9.53 -3.82 15.67
N PRO A 44 10.33 -2.73 15.67
CA PRO A 44 10.43 -1.86 14.52
C PRO A 44 10.72 -2.67 13.25
N TYR A 45 10.21 -2.21 12.12
CA TYR A 45 10.39 -2.87 10.83
C TYR A 45 10.67 -1.82 9.76
N ASN A 46 11.37 -2.25 8.71
CA ASN A 46 11.61 -1.44 7.54
C ASN A 46 10.58 -1.78 6.47
N LEU A 47 10.25 -0.81 5.63
CA LEU A 47 9.45 -1.04 4.44
C LEU A 47 10.29 -1.78 3.40
N SER A 48 9.71 -2.80 2.78
CA SER A 48 10.35 -3.49 1.66
C SER A 48 10.39 -2.61 0.40
N SER A 49 11.17 -3.02 -0.60
CA SER A 49 11.23 -2.33 -1.90
C SER A 49 9.85 -2.15 -2.52
N ASP A 50 9.02 -3.20 -2.50
CA ASP A 50 7.68 -3.18 -3.07
C ASP A 50 6.78 -2.17 -2.35
N THR A 51 6.91 -2.07 -1.02
CA THR A 51 6.16 -1.11 -0.20
C THR A 51 6.61 0.33 -0.46
N MET A 52 7.91 0.55 -0.61
CA MET A 52 8.46 1.86 -0.97
C MET A 52 8.03 2.29 -2.38
N GLU A 53 8.04 1.38 -3.35
CA GLU A 53 7.56 1.65 -4.71
C GLU A 53 6.07 2.03 -4.70
N ALA A 54 5.23 1.31 -3.96
CA ALA A 54 3.81 1.65 -3.81
C ALA A 54 3.61 3.05 -3.19
N LEU A 55 4.46 3.43 -2.22
CA LEU A 55 4.44 4.75 -1.59
C LEU A 55 4.83 5.85 -2.58
N GLU A 56 5.85 5.63 -3.40
CA GLU A 56 6.31 6.56 -4.44
C GLU A 56 5.22 6.78 -5.51
N VAL A 57 4.60 5.71 -5.98
CA VAL A 57 3.50 5.78 -6.96
C VAL A 57 2.26 6.45 -6.37
N LEU A 58 1.96 6.23 -5.08
CA LEU A 58 0.90 6.97 -4.38
C LEU A 58 1.21 8.47 -4.30
N SER A 59 2.44 8.84 -3.94
CA SER A 59 2.88 10.24 -3.93
C SER A 59 2.72 10.88 -5.31
N LEU A 60 3.09 10.15 -6.37
CA LEU A 60 2.90 10.55 -7.76
C LEU A 60 1.43 10.83 -8.07
N ALA A 61 0.53 9.93 -7.67
CA ALA A 61 -0.91 10.07 -7.86
C ALA A 61 -1.52 11.25 -7.07
N CYS A 62 -0.87 11.71 -6.01
CA CYS A 62 -1.31 12.83 -5.17
C CYS A 62 -0.77 14.20 -5.62
N LYS A 63 0.16 14.27 -6.59
CA LYS A 63 0.68 15.55 -7.13
C LYS A 63 -0.44 16.45 -7.66
N GLN A 64 -0.41 17.74 -7.37
CA GLN A 64 -1.44 18.68 -7.83
C GLN A 64 -1.58 18.64 -9.36
N ASP A 65 -0.46 18.80 -10.07
CA ASP A 65 -0.37 18.74 -11.52
C ASP A 65 0.19 17.39 -11.96
N ILE A 66 -0.68 16.53 -12.47
CA ILE A 66 -0.31 15.19 -12.95
C ILE A 66 -0.11 15.22 -14.46
N THR A 67 1.06 14.77 -14.91
CA THR A 67 1.36 14.71 -16.35
C THR A 67 0.73 13.47 -16.99
N ALA A 68 0.75 13.41 -18.32
CA ALA A 68 0.34 12.20 -19.04
C ALA A 68 1.27 11.01 -18.72
N GLU A 69 2.57 11.27 -18.61
CA GLU A 69 3.59 10.28 -18.26
C GLU A 69 3.40 9.71 -16.85
N ASP A 70 3.17 10.57 -15.86
CA ASP A 70 2.80 10.14 -14.51
C ASP A 70 1.59 9.19 -14.54
N GLY A 71 0.62 9.51 -15.41
CA GLY A 71 -0.57 8.69 -15.61
C GLY A 71 -0.27 7.30 -16.16
N GLU A 72 0.68 7.17 -17.08
CA GLU A 72 1.10 5.87 -17.61
C GLU A 72 1.90 5.06 -16.60
N ILE A 73 2.77 5.71 -15.81
CA ILE A 73 3.50 5.06 -14.70
C ILE A 73 2.51 4.44 -13.70
N ILE A 74 1.51 5.22 -13.26
CA ILE A 74 0.51 4.74 -12.30
C ILE A 74 -0.31 3.58 -12.88
N LYS A 75 -0.72 3.67 -14.15
CA LYS A 75 -1.45 2.58 -14.81
C LYS A 75 -0.61 1.31 -14.92
N GLY A 76 0.66 1.45 -15.32
CA GLY A 76 1.61 0.35 -15.43
C GLY A 76 1.79 -0.38 -14.11
N PHE A 77 2.02 0.39 -13.03
CA PHE A 77 2.14 -0.16 -11.67
C PHE A 77 0.86 -0.89 -11.23
N LEU A 78 -0.32 -0.32 -11.46
CA LEU A 78 -1.60 -0.89 -11.01
C LEU A 78 -2.08 -2.09 -11.84
N LEU A 79 -1.59 -2.25 -13.06
CA LEU A 79 -2.02 -3.31 -13.97
C LEU A 79 -1.90 -4.73 -13.35
N PRO A 80 -0.73 -5.18 -12.85
CA PRO A 80 -0.62 -6.50 -12.24
C PRO A 80 -1.55 -6.69 -11.03
N TYR A 81 -1.81 -5.65 -10.24
CA TYR A 81 -2.74 -5.72 -9.11
C TYR A 81 -4.19 -5.86 -9.53
N ARG A 82 -4.61 -5.12 -10.57
CA ARG A 82 -5.98 -5.18 -11.10
C ARG A 82 -6.28 -6.47 -11.86
N VAL A 83 -5.27 -7.10 -12.45
CA VAL A 83 -5.42 -8.33 -13.24
C VAL A 83 -5.21 -9.58 -12.38
N ASN A 84 -4.09 -9.65 -11.65
CA ASN A 84 -3.60 -10.91 -11.06
C ASN A 84 -3.51 -10.91 -9.53
N ARG A 85 -3.48 -9.74 -8.88
CA ARG A 85 -3.29 -9.63 -7.42
C ARG A 85 -4.40 -8.80 -6.74
N ARG A 86 -5.65 -9.14 -7.06
CA ARG A 86 -6.83 -8.37 -6.62
C ARG A 86 -7.03 -8.40 -5.10
N GLU A 87 -6.47 -9.38 -4.41
CA GLU A 87 -6.46 -9.48 -2.96
C GLU A 87 -5.82 -8.25 -2.29
N TYR A 88 -4.88 -7.59 -2.95
CA TYR A 88 -4.25 -6.35 -2.46
C TYR A 88 -5.13 -5.10 -2.63
N LEU A 89 -6.19 -5.17 -3.44
CA LEU A 89 -7.12 -4.06 -3.67
C LEU A 89 -8.22 -4.00 -2.59
N ILE A 90 -8.32 -5.04 -1.76
CA ILE A 90 -9.24 -5.07 -0.63
C ILE A 90 -8.46 -4.57 0.58
N ASN A 91 -8.92 -3.47 1.19
CA ASN A 91 -8.29 -3.00 2.42
C ASN A 91 -8.63 -3.98 3.56
N THR A 92 -7.67 -4.84 3.91
CA THR A 92 -7.84 -5.89 4.93
C THR A 92 -7.80 -5.33 6.35
N ASN A 93 -7.55 -4.03 6.53
CA ASN A 93 -7.56 -3.38 7.83
C ASN A 93 -8.96 -2.85 8.17
N PRO A 94 -9.72 -3.50 9.06
CA PRO A 94 -11.09 -3.11 9.41
C PRO A 94 -11.17 -1.76 10.16
N ARG A 95 -10.04 -1.17 10.56
CA ARG A 95 -10.00 0.16 11.19
C ARG A 95 -9.90 1.31 10.19
N LEU A 96 -9.75 1.00 8.89
CA LEU A 96 -9.61 1.96 7.79
C LEU A 96 -10.76 1.86 6.78
N GLN A 97 -11.86 1.19 7.15
CA GLN A 97 -13.09 1.04 6.37
C GLN A 97 -14.17 1.99 6.87
#